data_AF-A0A8J7F3H3-F1
#
_entry.id   AF-A0A8J7F3H3-F1
#
_cell.length_a   1.000
_cell.length_b   1.000
_cell.length_c   1.000
_cell.angle_alpha   90.00
_cell.angle_beta   90.00
_cell.angle_gamma   90.00
#
_symmetry.space_group_name_H-M   'P 1'
#
loop_
_entity.id
_entity.type
_entity.pdbx_description
1 polymer ?
#
loop_
_entity_poly.entity_id
_entity_poly.type
_entity_poly.pdbx_seq_one_letter_code
_entity_poly.pdbx_strand_id
1 'polypeptide(L)' 'MPFPKISEARDLSDEQLVQEIVATKKQLFDLRLQQATKQLEKPAKFKHARHRLAQLLTVEAERQRANNS' A
#
# COMPACT_ATOMS: atom_id res chain seq x y z
N MET A 1 9.86 -13.44 1.58
CA MET A 1 9.19 -12.52 2.52
C MET A 1 7.69 -12.68 2.32
N PRO A 2 6.92 -13.06 3.36
CA PRO A 2 5.48 -13.21 3.23
C PRO A 2 4.85 -11.86 2.89
N PHE A 3 3.79 -11.90 2.08
CA PHE A 3 3.04 -10.68 1.77
C PHE A 3 2.42 -10.13 3.05
N PRO A 4 2.40 -8.81 3.23
CA PRO A 4 1.64 -8.18 4.30
C PRO A 4 0.19 -8.68 4.26
N LYS A 5 -0.34 -9.09 5.41
CA LYS A 5 -1.71 -9.62 5.51
C LYS A 5 -2.70 -8.46 5.56
N ILE A 6 -3.85 -8.63 4.92
CA ILE A 6 -4.97 -7.68 4.94
C ILE A 6 -5.45 -7.37 6.37
N SER A 7 -5.29 -8.32 7.29
CA SER A 7 -5.62 -8.13 8.71
C SER A 7 -4.92 -6.93 9.32
N GLU A 8 -3.63 -6.71 9.03
CA GLU A 8 -2.90 -5.53 9.53
C GLU A 8 -3.53 -4.22 9.03
N ALA A 9 -4.05 -4.19 7.79
CA ALA A 9 -4.73 -3.02 7.26
C ALA A 9 -6.09 -2.77 7.92
N ARG A 10 -6.78 -3.83 8.38
CA ARG A 10 -8.06 -3.72 9.08
C ARG A 10 -7.92 -3.28 10.53
N ASP A 11 -6.79 -3.57 11.16
CA ASP A 11 -6.51 -3.20 12.55
C ASP A 11 -6.11 -1.71 12.70
N LEU A 12 -5.72 -1.03 11.60
CA LEU A 12 -5.35 0.39 11.59
C LEU A 12 -6.56 1.32 11.72
N SER A 13 -6.41 2.48 12.36
CA SER A 13 -7.45 3.52 12.34
C SER A 13 -7.60 4.15 10.95
N ASP A 14 -8.69 4.87 10.68
CA ASP A 14 -8.92 5.52 9.38
C ASP A 14 -7.79 6.50 9.01
N GLU A 15 -7.32 7.28 9.98
CA GLU A 15 -6.20 8.21 9.79
C GLU A 15 -4.89 7.48 9.48
N GLN A 16 -4.61 6.39 10.20
CA GLN A 16 -3.42 5.58 9.97
C GLN A 16 -3.46 4.91 8.60
N LEU A 17 -4.63 4.44 8.17
CA LEU A 17 -4.83 3.84 6.87
C LEU A 17 -4.52 4.83 5.73
N VAL A 18 -5.03 6.06 5.84
CA VAL A 18 -4.72 7.13 4.88
C VAL A 18 -3.23 7.48 4.89
N GLN A 19 -2.60 7.59 6.06
CA GLN A 19 -1.16 7.83 6.16
C GLN A 19 -0.35 6.73 5.48
N GLU A 20 -0.75 5.47 5.65
CA GLU A 20 -0.05 4.32 5.09
C GLU A 20 -0.25 4.20 3.56
N ILE A 21 -1.41 4.61 3.04
CA ILE A 21 -1.65 4.77 1.60
C ILE A 21 -0.67 5.79 1.02
N VAL A 22 -0.52 6.95 1.67
CA VAL A 22 0.40 8.00 1.21
C VAL A 22 1.86 7.54 1.29
N ALA A 23 2.26 6.88 2.38
CA ALA A 23 3.58 6.31 2.53
C ALA A 23 3.89 5.27 1.44
N THR A 24 2.95 4.36 1.16
CA THR A 24 3.10 3.33 0.13
C THR A 24 3.17 3.94 -1.27
N LYS A 25 2.40 5.00 -1.56
CA LYS A 25 2.50 5.76 -2.81
C LYS A 25 3.87 6.42 -2.99
N LYS A 26 4.43 7.02 -1.94
CA LYS A 26 5.79 7.57 -1.96
C LYS A 26 6.84 6.49 -2.23
N GLN A 27 6.76 5.35 -1.55
CA GLN A 27 7.65 4.22 -1.83
C GLN A 27 7.55 3.73 -3.27
N LEU A 28 6.35 3.65 -3.85
CA LEU A 28 6.18 3.31 -5.27
C LEU A 28 6.81 4.35 -6.20
N PHE A 29 6.74 5.63 -5.86
CA PHE A 29 7.40 6.69 -6.61
C PHE A 29 8.92 6.55 -6.55
N ASP A 30 9.49 6.33 -5.37
CA ASP A 30 10.93 6.11 -5.19
C ASP A 30 11.41 4.86 -5.93
N LEU A 31 10.63 3.77 -5.90
CA LEU A 31 10.93 2.56 -6.65
C LEU A 31 10.85 2.78 -8.17
N ARG A 32 9.93 3.62 -8.67
CA ARG A 32 9.90 4.01 -10.09
C ARG A 32 11.11 4.84 -10.47
N LEU A 33 11.55 5.73 -9.58
CA LEU A 33 12.76 6.52 -9.79
C LEU A 33 14.00 5.62 -9.85
N GLN A 34 14.13 4.66 -8.92
CA GLN A 34 15.19 3.65 -8.93
C GLN A 34 15.14 2.73 -10.17
N GLN A 35 13.93 2.45 -10.67
CA GLN A 35 13.76 1.73 -11.93
C GLN A 35 14.27 2.55 -13.12
N ALA A 36 13.99 3.85 -13.15
CA ALA A 36 14.47 4.75 -14.19
C ALA A 36 16.01 4.89 -14.17
N THR A 37 16.64 4.87 -12.98
CA THR A 37 18.11 4.89 -12.85
C THR A 37 18.78 3.54 -13.15
N LYS A 38 18.01 2.50 -13.53
CA LYS A 38 18.48 1.12 -13.76
C LYS A 38 19.21 0.49 -12.56
N GLN A 39 19.03 1.02 -11.35
CA GLN A 39 19.60 0.48 -10.10
C GLN A 39 18.58 -0.38 -9.33
N LEU A 40 17.54 -0.86 -10.00
CA LEU A 40 16.46 -1.60 -9.34
C LEU A 40 16.90 -3.04 -9.03
N GLU A 41 17.56 -3.23 -7.90
CA GLU A 41 18.06 -4.54 -7.50
C GLU A 41 16.96 -5.54 -7.10
N LYS A 42 15.76 -5.05 -6.76
CA LYS A 42 14.68 -5.89 -6.19
C LYS A 42 13.30 -5.60 -6.79
N PRO A 43 13.02 -6.05 -8.04
CA PRO A 43 11.72 -5.88 -8.70
C PRO A 43 10.54 -6.47 -7.91
N ALA A 44 10.79 -7.46 -7.05
CA ALA A 44 9.79 -8.02 -6.15
C ALA A 44 9.17 -6.96 -5.22
N LYS A 45 9.94 -5.97 -4.77
CA LYS A 45 9.44 -4.88 -3.89
C LYS A 45 8.31 -4.09 -4.55
N PHE A 46 8.37 -3.93 -5.87
CA PHE A 46 7.32 -3.26 -6.63
C PHE A 46 5.99 -4.02 -6.58
N LYS A 47 6.05 -5.35 -6.70
CA LYS A 47 4.88 -6.21 -6.58
C LYS A 47 4.31 -6.17 -5.15
N HIS A 48 5.18 -6.19 -4.13
CA HIS A 48 4.77 -6.07 -2.73
C HIS A 48 4.09 -4.73 -2.43
N ALA A 49 4.70 -3.60 -2.81
CA ALA A 49 4.15 -2.27 -2.56
C ALA A 49 2.82 -2.04 -3.29
N ARG A 50 2.69 -2.51 -4.54
CA ARG A 50 1.40 -2.47 -5.26
C ARG A 50 0.33 -3.31 -4.56
N HIS A 51 0.68 -4.50 -4.08
CA HIS A 51 -0.27 -5.36 -3.38
C HIS A 51 -0.72 -4.75 -2.05
N ARG A 52 0.21 -4.20 -1.24
CA ARG A 52 -0.11 -3.47 0.00
C ARG A 52 -1.06 -2.30 -0.29
N LEU A 53 -0.78 -1.50 -1.33
CA LEU A 53 -1.64 -0.37 -1.70
C LEU A 53 -3.06 -0.82 -2.07
N ALA A 54 -3.20 -1.90 -2.84
CA ALA A 54 -4.50 -2.45 -3.19
C ALA A 54 -5.28 -2.91 -1.95
N GLN A 55 -4.63 -3.59 -1.01
CA GLN A 55 -5.25 -4.01 0.25
C GLN A 55 -5.76 -2.81 1.06
N LEU A 56 -4.94 -1.77 1.21
CA LEU A 56 -5.32 -0.56 1.94
C LEU A 56 -6.54 0.14 1.30
N LEU A 57 -6.53 0.32 -0.02
CA LEU A 57 -7.66 0.92 -0.74
C LEU A 57 -8.94 0.10 -0.63
N THR A 58 -8.84 -1.24 -0.61
CA THR A 58 -10.00 -2.10 -0.40
C THR A 58 -10.60 -1.88 0.98
N VAL A 59 -9.78 -1.83 2.03
CA VAL A 59 -10.26 -1.58 3.40
C VAL A 59 -10.86 -0.17 3.52
N GLU A 60 -10.25 0.84 2.89
CA GLU A 60 -10.81 2.20 2.82
C GLU A 60 -12.23 2.18 2.20
N ALA A 61 -12.39 1.51 1.06
CA ALA A 61 -13.67 1.40 0.38
C ALA A 61 -14.70 0.58 1.18
N GLU A 62 -14.28 -0.48 1.87
CA GLU A 62 -15.13 -1.25 2.79
C GLU A 62 -15.67 -0.36 3.92
N ARG A 63 -14.82 0.47 4.53
CA ARG A 63 -15.21 1.40 5.60
C ARG A 63 -16.09 2.54 5.12
N GLN A 64 -15.77 3.14 3.98
CA GLN A 64 -16.63 4.17 3.37
C GLN A 64 -18.02 3.64 3.05
N ARG A 65 -18.14 2.39 2.58
CA ARG A 65 -19.43 1.73 2.35
C ARG A 65 -20.19 1.50 3.65
N ALA A 66 -19.52 1.07 4.72
CA ALA A 66 -20.14 0.85 6.02
C ALA A 66 -20.59 2.15 6.71
N ASN A 67 -19.85 3.25 6.56
CA ASN A 67 -20.21 4.56 7.11
C ASN A 67 -21.39 5.25 6.38
N ASN A 68 -21.74 4.80 5.18
CA ASN A 68 -22.77 5.42 4.34
C ASN A 68 -24.11 4.65 4.37
N SER A 69 -24.30 3.78 5.36
CA SER A 69 -25.49 2.94 5.58
C SER A 69 -26.10 3.15 6.96
#